data_AF-A0A914C7M7-F1
#
_entry.id   AF-A0A914C7M7-F1
#
_cell.length_a   1.000
_cell.length_b   1.000
_cell.length_c   1.000
_cell.angle_alpha   90.00
_cell.angle_beta   90.00
_cell.angle_gamma   90.00
#
_symmetry.space_group_name_H-M   'P 1'
#
loop_
_entity.id
_entity.type
_entity.pdbx_description
1 polymer ?
#
loop_
_entity_poly.entity_id
_entity_poly.type
_entity_poly.pdbx_seq_one_letter_code
_entity_poly.pdbx_strand_id
1 'polypeptide(L)'
;MTSFFFFFAIYIILINADKCSWDNCHKWNHSQINIHFISHTHNDLGWISTYDELYEPGPWRPSLRNTGVKEIINTIVYELNKNTTRRFSYSETDETLFTEQHHWHNHKGPACWESEYHLSCRDEPFVENEQQGKVNVDKILDKFVKYILSRIPTQKHRHFLVLMGDDFTHSVPDSFMLNLEKLIYYLNQKYYDIINAFFSTPSCYFKAINEIVKRKHKFYLEWTYQARF
;
A
#
# COMPACT_ATOMS: atom_id res chain seq x y z
N MET A 1 36.54 30.50 -17.78
CA MET A 1 35.08 30.61 -17.68
C MET A 1 34.33 29.28 -17.85
N THR A 2 34.98 28.18 -18.25
CA THR A 2 34.34 26.85 -18.47
C THR A 2 34.16 26.02 -17.21
N SER A 3 34.98 26.25 -16.17
CA SER A 3 34.89 25.51 -14.90
C SER A 3 33.66 25.90 -14.06
N PHE A 4 33.22 27.16 -14.11
CA PHE A 4 32.07 27.65 -13.35
C PHE A 4 30.73 27.04 -13.80
N PHE A 5 30.58 26.76 -15.11
CA PHE A 5 29.40 26.10 -15.67
C PHE A 5 29.31 24.62 -15.26
N PHE A 6 30.45 23.95 -15.10
CA PHE A 6 30.49 22.53 -14.70
C PHE A 6 30.05 22.34 -13.24
N PHE A 7 30.48 23.22 -12.35
CA PHE A 7 30.03 23.21 -10.95
C PHE A 7 28.55 23.58 -10.80
N PHE A 8 28.02 24.49 -11.65
CA PHE A 8 26.60 24.84 -11.64
C PHE A 8 25.71 23.71 -12.16
N ALA A 9 26.17 22.95 -13.17
CA ALA A 9 25.47 21.78 -13.67
C ALA A 9 25.43 20.64 -12.63
N ILE A 10 26.53 20.41 -11.90
CA ILE A 10 26.57 19.43 -10.80
C ILE A 10 25.67 19.89 -9.64
N TYR A 11 25.61 21.18 -9.32
CA TYR A 11 24.69 21.73 -8.33
C TYR A 11 23.21 21.52 -8.72
N ILE A 12 22.85 21.73 -9.99
CA ILE A 12 21.49 21.44 -10.52
C ILE A 12 21.15 19.94 -10.46
N ILE A 13 22.11 19.05 -10.71
CA ILE A 13 21.90 17.59 -10.64
C ILE A 13 21.72 17.14 -9.17
N LEU A 14 22.44 17.76 -8.22
CA LEU A 14 22.35 17.42 -6.79
C LEU A 14 21.06 17.92 -6.10
N ILE A 15 20.42 19.00 -6.58
CA ILE A 15 19.19 19.55 -5.97
C ILE A 15 17.93 18.74 -6.31
N ASN A 16 17.99 17.83 -7.29
CA ASN A 16 16.82 17.09 -7.77
C ASN A 16 16.66 15.68 -7.18
N ALA A 17 17.58 15.24 -6.31
CA ALA A 17 17.51 13.89 -5.72
C ALA A 17 16.43 13.74 -4.63
N ASP A 18 16.00 14.84 -3.98
CA ASP A 18 15.08 14.79 -2.83
C ASP A 18 13.58 14.75 -3.20
N LYS A 19 13.22 14.67 -4.49
CA LYS A 19 11.82 14.76 -4.96
C LYS A 19 11.22 13.48 -5.56
N CYS A 20 12.00 12.41 -5.72
CA CYS A 20 11.60 11.31 -6.59
C CYS A 20 10.42 10.45 -6.10
N SER A 21 10.23 10.29 -4.78
CA SER A 21 9.14 9.45 -4.23
C SER A 21 7.80 10.20 -4.16
N TRP A 22 7.82 11.44 -3.67
CA TRP A 22 6.61 12.24 -3.47
C TRP A 22 5.98 12.72 -4.78
N ASP A 23 6.77 12.90 -5.83
CA ASP A 23 6.26 13.39 -7.12
C ASP A 23 5.51 12.31 -7.92
N ASN A 24 5.67 11.03 -7.55
CA ASN A 24 5.05 9.88 -8.21
C ASN A 24 3.80 9.33 -7.48
N CYS A 25 3.28 10.08 -6.52
CA CYS A 25 2.06 9.72 -5.79
C CYS A 25 0.81 9.87 -6.67
N HIS A 26 -0.14 8.93 -6.53
CA HIS A 26 -1.47 9.10 -7.10
C HIS A 26 -2.13 10.37 -6.57
N LYS A 27 -2.88 11.02 -7.45
CA LYS A 27 -3.62 12.24 -7.12
C LYS A 27 -4.77 11.90 -6.17
N TRP A 28 -5.03 12.81 -5.24
CA TRP A 28 -6.14 12.73 -4.32
C TRP A 28 -7.08 13.92 -4.45
N ASN A 29 -8.31 13.77 -3.96
CA ASN A 29 -9.34 14.80 -4.05
C ASN A 29 -9.64 15.39 -2.67
N HIS A 30 -9.66 16.72 -2.55
CA HIS A 30 -9.89 17.40 -1.29
C HIS A 30 -11.32 17.30 -0.74
N SER A 31 -12.30 17.00 -1.59
CA SER A 31 -13.72 16.88 -1.22
C SER A 31 -14.12 15.44 -0.86
N GLN A 32 -13.41 14.45 -1.38
CA GLN A 32 -13.69 13.02 -1.17
C GLN A 32 -12.89 12.46 0.01
N ILE A 33 -13.29 11.26 0.45
CA ILE A 33 -12.51 10.39 1.33
C ILE A 33 -11.49 9.65 0.46
N ASN A 34 -10.22 9.92 0.67
CA ASN A 34 -9.12 9.30 -0.06
C ASN A 34 -8.65 8.04 0.64
N ILE A 35 -8.72 6.90 -0.06
CA ILE A 35 -8.32 5.60 0.46
C ILE A 35 -6.99 5.22 -0.18
N HIS A 36 -5.96 5.14 0.65
CA HIS A 36 -4.60 4.74 0.31
C HIS A 36 -4.45 3.24 0.58
N PHE A 37 -4.57 2.42 -0.45
CA PHE A 37 -4.29 0.99 -0.34
C PHE A 37 -2.78 0.75 -0.45
N ILE A 38 -2.18 0.17 0.60
CA ILE A 38 -0.74 -0.10 0.68
C ILE A 38 -0.51 -1.61 0.64
N SER A 39 -0.19 -2.11 -0.55
CA SER A 39 0.27 -3.48 -0.70
C SER A 39 1.65 -3.63 -0.04
N HIS A 40 1.79 -4.62 0.83
CA HIS A 40 3.03 -4.96 1.51
C HIS A 40 3.05 -6.45 1.85
N THR A 41 4.20 -6.96 2.23
CA THR A 41 4.38 -8.28 2.83
C THR A 41 5.28 -8.12 4.04
N HIS A 42 5.09 -8.93 5.07
CA HIS A 42 5.97 -8.98 6.24
C HIS A 42 6.80 -10.26 6.16
N ASN A 43 8.13 -10.12 6.06
CA ASN A 43 9.04 -11.24 5.82
C ASN A 43 10.11 -11.33 6.91
N ASP A 44 9.74 -11.92 8.06
CA ASP A 44 10.66 -12.10 9.18
C ASP A 44 12.00 -12.72 8.75
N LEU A 45 13.10 -12.04 9.02
CA LEU A 45 14.48 -12.51 8.78
C LEU A 45 14.93 -13.50 9.88
N GLY A 46 14.09 -14.50 10.15
CA GLY A 46 14.27 -15.52 11.18
C GLY A 46 13.25 -15.40 12.31
N TRP A 47 12.35 -16.39 12.39
CA TRP A 47 11.37 -16.51 13.49
C TRP A 47 11.17 -17.97 13.90
N ILE A 48 10.47 -18.76 13.08
CA ILE A 48 10.28 -20.21 13.26
C ILE A 48 11.22 -21.04 12.38
N SER A 49 12.08 -20.40 11.59
CA SER A 49 12.95 -20.99 10.56
C SER A 49 14.14 -20.08 10.27
N THR A 50 15.20 -20.64 9.68
CA THR A 50 16.41 -19.86 9.33
C THR A 50 16.18 -18.96 8.12
N TYR A 51 17.03 -17.94 7.94
CA TYR A 51 16.99 -17.03 6.79
C TYR A 51 16.99 -17.80 5.45
N ASP A 52 17.94 -18.71 5.27
CA ASP A 52 18.06 -19.49 4.02
C ASP A 52 16.79 -20.30 3.74
N GLU A 53 16.16 -20.87 4.77
CA GLU A 53 14.93 -21.64 4.64
C GLU A 53 13.69 -20.77 4.32
N LEU A 54 13.68 -19.49 4.68
CA LEU A 54 12.61 -18.54 4.38
C LEU A 54 12.83 -17.84 3.04
N TYR A 55 14.09 -17.59 2.67
CA TYR A 55 14.46 -16.95 1.42
C TYR A 55 14.31 -17.91 0.22
N GLU A 56 14.85 -19.12 0.34
CA GLU A 56 14.79 -20.19 -0.66
C GLU A 56 14.43 -21.53 0.00
N PRO A 57 13.13 -21.79 0.23
CA PRO A 57 12.68 -23.00 0.89
C PRO A 57 13.09 -24.25 0.10
N GLY A 58 13.94 -25.08 0.71
CA GLY A 58 14.41 -26.32 0.11
C GLY A 58 13.29 -27.35 -0.13
N PRO A 59 13.60 -28.45 -0.85
CA PRO A 59 12.61 -29.45 -1.25
C PRO A 59 11.94 -30.19 -0.07
N TRP A 60 12.45 -30.02 1.14
CA TRP A 60 11.93 -30.61 2.38
C TRP A 60 10.79 -29.78 3.01
N ARG A 61 10.54 -28.55 2.54
CA ARG A 61 9.49 -27.66 3.04
C ARG A 61 8.49 -27.26 1.95
N PRO A 62 7.70 -28.21 1.40
CA PRO A 62 6.77 -27.94 0.30
C PRO A 62 5.73 -26.86 0.61
N SER A 63 5.32 -26.71 1.88
CA SER A 63 4.36 -25.70 2.29
C SER A 63 4.88 -24.26 2.21
N LEU A 64 6.21 -24.07 2.22
CA LEU A 64 6.84 -22.75 2.12
C LEU A 64 7.35 -22.45 0.71
N ARG A 65 7.44 -23.45 -0.17
CA ARG A 65 8.07 -23.31 -1.50
C ARG A 65 7.50 -22.17 -2.34
N ASN A 66 6.22 -21.88 -2.19
CA ASN A 66 5.55 -20.81 -2.93
C ASN A 66 5.44 -19.50 -2.13
N THR A 67 5.88 -19.48 -0.87
CA THR A 67 5.85 -18.32 0.03
C THR A 67 7.26 -17.84 0.40
N GLY A 68 8.28 -18.30 -0.33
CA GLY A 68 9.66 -17.89 -0.13
C GLY A 68 9.88 -16.43 -0.52
N VAL A 69 10.71 -15.71 0.24
CA VAL A 69 10.94 -14.27 0.02
C VAL A 69 11.44 -13.97 -1.40
N LYS A 70 12.32 -14.83 -1.94
CA LYS A 70 12.80 -14.70 -3.32
C LYS A 70 11.68 -14.73 -4.35
N GLU A 71 10.72 -15.64 -4.18
CA GLU A 71 9.59 -15.77 -5.10
C GLU A 71 8.66 -14.56 -4.99
N ILE A 72 8.36 -14.12 -3.77
CA ILE A 72 7.52 -12.93 -3.52
C ILE A 72 8.13 -11.69 -4.19
N ILE A 73 9.42 -11.44 -4.01
CA ILE A 73 10.09 -10.27 -4.62
C ILE A 73 10.08 -10.36 -6.15
N ASN A 74 10.46 -11.51 -6.73
CA ASN A 74 10.52 -11.68 -8.18
C ASN A 74 9.16 -11.49 -8.84
N THR A 75 8.13 -12.09 -8.26
CA THR A 75 6.77 -12.04 -8.79
C THR A 75 6.15 -10.66 -8.60
N ILE A 76 6.37 -9.98 -7.47
CA ILE A 76 5.91 -8.60 -7.27
C ILE A 76 6.56 -7.65 -8.28
N VAL A 77 7.87 -7.73 -8.51
CA VAL A 77 8.54 -6.89 -9.51
C VAL A 77 7.93 -7.11 -10.89
N TYR A 78 7.65 -8.36 -11.24
CA TYR A 78 6.97 -8.69 -12.50
C TYR A 78 5.55 -8.08 -12.57
N GLU A 79 4.75 -8.18 -11.51
CA GLU A 79 3.41 -7.59 -11.46
C GLU A 79 3.41 -6.05 -11.51
N LEU A 80 4.40 -5.40 -10.89
CA LEU A 80 4.56 -3.94 -10.95
C LEU A 80 4.89 -3.46 -12.36
N ASN A 81 5.63 -4.26 -13.14
CA ASN A 81 5.95 -3.94 -14.53
C ASN A 81 4.73 -4.05 -15.47
N LYS A 82 3.71 -4.84 -15.11
CA LYS A 82 2.49 -4.98 -15.91
C LYS A 82 1.57 -3.75 -15.83
N ASN A 83 1.56 -3.05 -14.69
CA ASN A 83 0.70 -1.89 -14.48
C ASN A 83 1.40 -0.83 -13.65
N THR A 84 1.69 0.30 -14.30
CA THR A 84 2.40 1.45 -13.72
C THR A 84 1.63 2.17 -12.61
N THR A 85 0.36 1.83 -12.37
CA THR A 85 -0.43 2.33 -11.23
C THR A 85 -0.25 1.48 -9.98
N ARG A 86 0.23 0.24 -10.09
CA ARG A 86 0.47 -0.60 -8.92
C ARG A 86 1.60 -0.02 -8.07
N ARG A 87 1.50 -0.22 -6.76
CA ARG A 87 2.52 0.18 -5.78
C ARG A 87 2.68 -0.95 -4.78
N PHE A 88 3.90 -1.13 -4.32
CA PHE A 88 4.24 -2.09 -3.28
C PHE A 88 5.22 -1.45 -2.30
N SER A 89 5.10 -1.77 -1.03
CA SER A 89 6.02 -1.34 0.02
C SER A 89 6.68 -2.57 0.64
N TYR A 90 8.01 -2.55 0.65
CA TYR A 90 8.86 -3.62 1.18
C TYR A 90 9.79 -3.00 2.22
N SER A 91 10.00 -3.69 3.35
CA SER A 91 10.71 -3.14 4.52
C SER A 91 12.04 -3.83 4.79
N GLU A 92 12.14 -5.12 4.50
CA GLU A 92 13.16 -6.00 5.04
C GLU A 92 14.41 -5.95 4.16
N THR A 93 15.34 -5.08 4.50
CA THR A 93 16.70 -5.06 3.92
C THR A 93 17.59 -6.04 4.68
N ASP A 94 18.51 -6.76 4.04
CA ASP A 94 19.16 -7.99 4.58
C ASP A 94 19.98 -7.87 5.89
N GLU A 95 20.10 -6.68 6.47
CA GLU A 95 20.65 -6.47 7.80
C GLU A 95 19.50 -6.36 8.79
N THR A 96 19.60 -7.07 9.91
CA THR A 96 18.72 -7.15 11.10
C THR A 96 18.14 -5.83 11.64
N LEU A 97 17.48 -5.03 10.82
CA LEU A 97 16.92 -3.72 11.12
C LEU A 97 15.57 -3.63 10.42
N PHE A 98 14.52 -3.58 11.24
CA PHE A 98 13.09 -3.56 10.92
C PHE A 98 12.57 -4.95 10.50
N THR A 99 11.91 -5.75 11.34
CA THR A 99 10.78 -5.42 12.24
C THR A 99 10.75 -6.33 13.47
N GLU A 100 11.25 -5.87 14.62
CA GLU A 100 10.71 -6.37 15.90
C GLU A 100 9.31 -5.76 16.07
N GLN A 101 8.29 -6.41 15.51
CA GLN A 101 6.90 -6.10 15.86
C GLN A 101 6.26 -7.32 16.51
N HIS A 102 6.66 -7.50 17.78
CA HIS A 102 6.04 -8.40 18.74
C HIS A 102 4.50 -8.41 18.62
N HIS A 103 3.97 -9.59 18.29
CA HIS A 103 2.75 -10.18 18.82
C HIS A 103 1.61 -9.23 19.22
N TRP A 104 1.01 -8.50 18.28
CA TRP A 104 -0.34 -7.97 18.47
C TRP A 104 -1.12 -8.02 17.16
N HIS A 105 -2.14 -8.87 17.12
CA HIS A 105 -3.07 -9.10 16.02
C HIS A 105 -3.68 -7.79 15.47
N ASN A 106 -3.08 -7.09 14.50
CA ASN A 106 -3.76 -5.97 13.82
C ASN A 106 -3.17 -5.51 12.46
N HIS A 107 -2.14 -6.16 11.91
CA HIS A 107 -1.58 -5.79 10.60
C HIS A 107 -2.32 -6.39 9.41
N LYS A 108 -3.22 -7.35 9.67
CA LYS A 108 -4.01 -8.02 8.64
C LYS A 108 -4.90 -7.01 7.93
N GLY A 109 -4.73 -6.90 6.62
CA GLY A 109 -5.64 -6.15 5.77
C GLY A 109 -7.08 -6.68 5.85
N PRO A 110 -8.09 -5.86 5.50
CA PRO A 110 -9.49 -6.29 5.44
C PRO A 110 -9.78 -7.39 4.42
N ALA A 111 -8.84 -7.65 3.51
CA ALA A 111 -8.87 -8.80 2.63
C ALA A 111 -7.54 -9.52 2.60
N CYS A 112 -7.63 -10.83 2.46
CA CYS A 112 -6.57 -11.68 1.98
C CYS A 112 -7.14 -12.45 0.77
N TRP A 113 -6.50 -12.39 -0.41
CA TRP A 113 -7.01 -13.08 -1.62
C TRP A 113 -6.09 -14.23 -2.05
N GLU A 114 -5.47 -14.88 -1.06
CA GLU A 114 -4.48 -15.94 -1.25
C GLU A 114 -4.87 -17.20 -0.46
N SER A 115 -6.15 -17.56 -0.49
CA SER A 115 -6.69 -18.71 0.25
C SER A 115 -6.10 -20.07 -0.17
N GLU A 116 -5.48 -20.13 -1.36
CA GLU A 116 -4.76 -21.31 -1.85
C GLU A 116 -3.39 -21.52 -1.18
N TYR A 117 -2.75 -20.44 -0.70
CA TYR A 117 -1.36 -20.47 -0.21
C TYR A 117 -1.26 -20.07 1.27
N HIS A 118 -2.25 -19.35 1.80
CA HIS A 118 -2.34 -19.00 3.21
C HIS A 118 -3.55 -19.68 3.85
N LEU A 119 -3.32 -20.69 4.68
CA LEU A 119 -4.36 -21.46 5.39
C LEU A 119 -5.29 -20.58 6.27
N SER A 120 -4.77 -19.47 6.79
CA SER A 120 -5.54 -18.50 7.55
C SER A 120 -6.41 -17.59 6.68
N CYS A 121 -6.20 -17.64 5.37
CA CYS A 121 -6.91 -16.80 4.42
C CYS A 121 -8.13 -17.50 3.84
N ARG A 122 -9.30 -16.83 3.93
CA ARG A 122 -10.58 -17.40 3.49
C ARG A 122 -11.47 -16.41 2.73
N ASP A 123 -10.95 -15.23 2.37
CA ASP A 123 -11.79 -14.31 1.60
C ASP A 123 -11.92 -14.77 0.16
N GLU A 124 -13.14 -14.67 -0.34
CA GLU A 124 -13.47 -14.98 -1.73
C GLU A 124 -12.90 -13.87 -2.64
N PRO A 125 -12.23 -14.22 -3.75
CA PRO A 125 -11.85 -13.24 -4.76
C PRO A 125 -13.10 -12.66 -5.45
N PHE A 126 -12.93 -11.56 -6.18
CA PHE A 126 -13.99 -10.96 -6.99
C PHE A 126 -14.46 -11.90 -8.10
N VAL A 127 -15.75 -12.19 -8.11
CA VAL A 127 -16.46 -12.91 -9.15
C VAL A 127 -17.52 -11.98 -9.74
N GLU A 128 -17.34 -11.66 -11.03
CA GLU A 128 -18.16 -10.68 -11.76
C GLU A 128 -19.17 -11.34 -12.70
N ASN A 129 -18.94 -12.59 -13.10
CA ASN A 129 -19.73 -13.27 -14.14
C ASN A 129 -20.85 -14.13 -13.53
N GLU A 130 -22.10 -13.83 -13.89
CA GLU A 130 -23.30 -14.59 -13.51
C GLU A 130 -23.34 -16.02 -14.05
N GLN A 131 -22.51 -16.38 -15.04
CA GLN A 131 -22.46 -17.75 -15.60
C GLN A 131 -22.08 -18.81 -14.56
N GLN A 132 -21.47 -18.41 -13.44
CA GLN A 132 -21.18 -19.28 -12.29
C GLN A 132 -22.21 -19.14 -11.15
N GLY A 133 -23.25 -18.31 -11.32
CA GLY A 133 -24.31 -18.06 -10.33
C GLY A 133 -23.82 -17.39 -9.03
N LYS A 134 -22.63 -16.78 -9.02
CA LYS A 134 -21.94 -16.30 -7.81
C LYS A 134 -21.33 -14.91 -7.99
N VAL A 135 -22.12 -13.90 -8.36
CA VAL A 135 -21.64 -12.51 -8.34
C VAL A 135 -21.49 -12.06 -6.88
N ASN A 136 -20.30 -11.63 -6.47
CA ASN A 136 -20.01 -11.26 -5.08
C ASN A 136 -19.48 -9.83 -4.90
N VAL A 137 -19.48 -9.03 -5.98
CA VAL A 137 -18.96 -7.65 -6.00
C VAL A 137 -19.53 -6.83 -4.84
N ASP A 138 -20.85 -6.74 -4.72
CA ASP A 138 -21.51 -5.92 -3.68
C ASP A 138 -21.19 -6.41 -2.26
N LYS A 139 -21.13 -7.73 -2.05
CA LYS A 139 -20.78 -8.32 -0.75
C LYS A 139 -19.37 -7.91 -0.32
N ILE A 140 -18.41 -7.92 -1.24
CA ILE A 140 -17.03 -7.49 -0.97
C ILE A 140 -17.00 -5.98 -0.69
N LEU A 141 -17.65 -5.16 -1.53
CA LEU A 141 -17.70 -3.71 -1.32
C LEU A 141 -18.31 -3.35 0.04
N ASP A 142 -19.41 -3.99 0.43
CA ASP A 142 -20.06 -3.73 1.72
C ASP A 142 -19.14 -4.08 2.90
N LYS A 143 -18.38 -5.18 2.83
CA LYS A 143 -17.38 -5.55 3.85
C LYS A 143 -16.33 -4.44 3.97
N PHE A 144 -15.79 -3.98 2.85
CA PHE A 144 -14.75 -2.95 2.82
C PHE A 144 -15.25 -1.59 3.28
N VAL A 145 -16.40 -1.14 2.79
CA VAL A 145 -17.01 0.13 3.21
C VAL A 145 -17.31 0.11 4.69
N LYS A 146 -17.85 -0.98 5.25
CA LYS A 146 -18.03 -1.13 6.71
C LYS A 146 -16.71 -1.02 7.47
N TYR A 147 -15.64 -1.64 6.99
CA TYR A 147 -14.29 -1.53 7.57
C TYR A 147 -13.73 -0.10 7.53
N ILE A 148 -13.97 0.62 6.43
CA ILE A 148 -13.54 2.01 6.28
C ILE A 148 -14.35 2.89 7.24
N LEU A 149 -15.68 2.80 7.20
CA LEU A 149 -16.60 3.60 8.02
C LEU A 149 -16.37 3.41 9.51
N SER A 150 -15.96 2.23 9.98
CA SER A 150 -15.63 2.02 11.40
C SER A 150 -14.36 2.75 11.84
N ARG A 151 -13.45 3.08 10.91
CA ARG A 151 -12.21 3.83 11.18
C ARG A 151 -12.34 5.33 10.95
N ILE A 152 -13.31 5.79 10.15
CA ILE A 152 -13.52 7.21 9.87
C ILE A 152 -13.56 8.11 11.12
N PRO A 153 -14.34 7.79 12.16
CA PRO A 153 -14.49 8.66 13.32
C PRO A 153 -13.18 8.93 14.09
N THR A 154 -12.19 8.05 13.94
CA THR A 154 -10.90 8.17 14.63
C THR A 154 -9.93 9.15 13.96
N GLN A 155 -10.18 9.51 12.69
CA GLN A 155 -9.26 10.33 11.91
C GLN A 155 -9.77 11.76 11.74
N LYS A 156 -8.89 12.74 11.96
CA LYS A 156 -9.20 14.18 11.84
C LYS A 156 -8.98 14.72 10.41
N HIS A 157 -8.95 13.86 9.41
CA HIS A 157 -8.66 14.15 8.00
C HIS A 157 -9.32 13.15 7.04
N ARG A 158 -9.40 13.49 5.76
CA ARG A 158 -10.03 12.68 4.69
C ARG A 158 -9.08 11.70 3.99
N HIS A 159 -8.03 11.24 4.66
CA HIS A 159 -7.04 10.31 4.11
C HIS A 159 -6.93 9.07 4.97
N PHE A 160 -7.35 7.93 4.43
CA PHE A 160 -7.41 6.66 5.14
C PHE A 160 -6.38 5.70 4.58
N LEU A 161 -5.51 5.21 5.44
CA LEU A 161 -4.51 4.20 5.10
C LEU A 161 -5.10 2.82 5.34
N VAL A 162 -5.04 1.97 4.33
CA VAL A 162 -5.47 0.56 4.41
C VAL A 162 -4.29 -0.31 4.01
N LEU A 163 -3.80 -1.09 4.96
CA LEU A 163 -2.73 -2.06 4.74
C LEU A 163 -3.32 -3.28 4.03
N MET A 164 -2.69 -3.72 2.94
CA MET A 164 -3.11 -4.82 2.08
C MET A 164 -1.99 -5.87 2.01
N GLY A 165 -1.88 -6.65 3.08
CA GLY A 165 -0.81 -7.60 3.30
C GLY A 165 -0.88 -8.22 4.68
N ASP A 166 -0.03 -9.21 4.90
CA ASP A 166 0.19 -9.96 6.14
C ASP A 166 1.54 -10.72 6.03
N ASP A 167 1.88 -11.50 7.06
CA ASP A 167 3.06 -12.37 7.10
C ASP A 167 3.16 -13.27 5.86
N PHE A 168 4.26 -13.13 5.10
CA PHE A 168 4.60 -13.89 3.90
C PHE A 168 3.53 -13.87 2.77
N THR A 169 2.65 -12.88 2.76
CA THR A 169 1.66 -12.66 1.67
C THR A 169 2.30 -12.18 0.37
N HIS A 170 1.50 -12.11 -0.69
CA HIS A 170 1.93 -11.81 -2.07
C HIS A 170 2.79 -12.92 -2.67
N SER A 171 2.51 -14.15 -2.26
CA SER A 171 3.03 -15.38 -2.86
C SER A 171 2.47 -15.60 -4.26
N VAL A 172 1.25 -15.10 -4.52
CA VAL A 172 0.59 -15.09 -5.83
C VAL A 172 0.09 -13.67 -6.11
N PRO A 173 1.02 -12.75 -6.43
CA PRO A 173 0.71 -11.33 -6.47
C PRO A 173 -0.15 -10.93 -7.65
N ASP A 174 -0.22 -11.72 -8.71
CA ASP A 174 -1.10 -11.47 -9.86
C ASP A 174 -2.57 -11.48 -9.42
N SER A 175 -3.00 -12.54 -8.72
CA SER A 175 -4.35 -12.65 -8.18
C SER A 175 -4.63 -11.54 -7.17
N PHE A 176 -3.71 -11.29 -6.24
CA PHE A 176 -3.91 -10.26 -5.22
C PHE A 176 -4.05 -8.86 -5.83
N MET A 177 -3.14 -8.48 -6.73
CA MET A 177 -3.13 -7.16 -7.36
C MET A 177 -4.36 -6.98 -8.27
N LEU A 178 -4.78 -8.01 -9.01
CA LEU A 178 -6.00 -7.95 -9.83
C LEU A 178 -7.26 -7.75 -8.98
N ASN A 179 -7.37 -8.45 -7.85
CA ASN A 179 -8.50 -8.25 -6.95
C ASN A 179 -8.50 -6.85 -6.31
N LEU A 180 -7.32 -6.33 -5.99
CA LEU A 180 -7.19 -4.96 -5.48
C LEU A 180 -7.55 -3.91 -6.53
N GLU A 181 -7.16 -4.12 -7.79
CA GLU A 181 -7.59 -3.29 -8.91
C GLU A 181 -9.11 -3.28 -9.07
N LYS A 182 -9.75 -4.46 -9.01
CA LYS A 182 -11.21 -4.56 -9.06
C LYS A 182 -11.87 -3.84 -7.89
N LEU A 183 -11.35 -4.01 -6.68
CA LEU A 183 -11.85 -3.30 -5.50
C LEU A 183 -11.77 -1.78 -5.70
N ILE A 184 -10.61 -1.27 -6.12
CA ILE A 184 -10.40 0.16 -6.38
C ILE A 184 -11.35 0.66 -7.45
N TYR A 185 -11.47 -0.08 -8.57
CA TYR A 185 -12.38 0.25 -9.66
C TYR A 185 -13.81 0.36 -9.16
N TYR A 186 -14.34 -0.68 -8.51
CA TYR A 186 -15.72 -0.72 -8.07
C TYR A 186 -16.03 0.28 -6.95
N LEU A 187 -15.09 0.55 -6.03
CA LEU A 187 -15.25 1.60 -5.03
C LEU A 187 -15.37 2.98 -5.70
N ASN A 188 -14.49 3.29 -6.65
CA ASN A 188 -14.50 4.57 -7.35
C ASN A 188 -15.70 4.73 -8.29
N GLN A 189 -16.23 3.64 -8.85
CA GLN A 189 -17.45 3.68 -9.66
C GLN A 189 -18.70 3.85 -8.80
N LYS A 190 -18.88 2.99 -7.78
CA LYS A 190 -20.10 2.96 -6.95
C LYS A 190 -20.22 4.16 -6.02
N TYR A 191 -19.09 4.67 -5.52
CA TYR A 191 -19.04 5.76 -4.55
C TYR A 191 -18.29 6.99 -5.09
N TYR A 192 -18.37 7.23 -6.40
CA TYR A 192 -17.61 8.29 -7.09
C TYR A 192 -17.69 9.65 -6.40
N ASP A 193 -18.82 10.08 -5.85
CA ASP A 193 -18.91 11.41 -5.21
C ASP A 193 -18.29 11.47 -3.80
N ILE A 194 -18.03 10.32 -3.20
CA ILE A 194 -17.69 10.18 -1.77
C ILE A 194 -16.27 9.65 -1.57
N ILE A 195 -15.84 8.69 -2.39
CA ILE A 195 -14.61 7.92 -2.22
C ILE A 195 -13.69 8.12 -3.43
N ASN A 196 -12.41 8.29 -3.13
CA ASN A 196 -11.32 8.19 -4.10
C ASN A 196 -10.29 7.17 -3.60
N ALA A 197 -10.36 5.96 -4.10
CA ALA A 197 -9.49 4.85 -3.78
C ALA A 197 -8.36 4.71 -4.81
N PHE A 198 -7.15 4.42 -4.34
CA PHE A 198 -5.99 4.21 -5.21
C PHE A 198 -4.87 3.43 -4.50
N PHE A 199 -3.99 2.83 -5.31
CA PHE A 199 -2.72 2.27 -4.83
C PHE A 199 -1.83 3.36 -4.25
N SER A 200 -1.20 3.10 -3.11
CA SER A 200 -0.36 4.07 -2.44
C SER A 200 0.85 3.43 -1.77
N THR A 201 1.66 4.28 -1.14
CA THR A 201 2.80 3.91 -0.31
C THR A 201 2.72 4.70 1.00
N PRO A 202 3.41 4.26 2.08
CA PRO A 202 3.47 5.01 3.33
C PRO A 202 3.97 6.44 3.12
N SER A 203 4.97 6.61 2.24
CA SER A 203 5.51 7.92 1.86
C SER A 203 4.45 8.83 1.24
N CYS A 204 3.64 8.31 0.30
CA CYS A 204 2.56 9.09 -0.33
C CYS A 204 1.42 9.43 0.62
N TYR A 205 1.07 8.51 1.52
CA TYR A 205 0.11 8.81 2.58
C TYR A 205 0.63 9.93 3.49
N PHE A 206 1.87 9.83 3.97
CA PHE A 206 2.47 10.83 4.83
C PHE A 206 2.61 12.20 4.15
N LYS A 207 2.91 12.23 2.84
CA LYS A 207 2.86 13.46 2.03
C LYS A 207 1.50 14.16 2.15
N ALA A 208 0.41 13.42 1.96
CA ALA A 208 -0.94 13.98 2.04
C ALA A 208 -1.25 14.52 3.45
N ILE A 209 -0.85 13.80 4.51
CA ILE A 209 -1.01 14.26 5.89
C ILE A 209 -0.20 15.53 6.16
N ASN A 210 1.06 15.56 5.72
CA ASN A 210 1.95 16.71 5.85
C ASN A 210 1.36 17.96 5.17
N GLU A 211 0.78 17.82 3.98
CA GLU A 211 0.09 18.94 3.30
C GLU A 211 -1.09 19.49 4.10
N ILE A 212 -1.85 18.63 4.78
CA ILE A 212 -2.97 19.06 5.63
C ILE A 212 -2.47 19.84 6.83
N VAL A 213 -1.44 19.33 7.51
CA VAL A 213 -0.84 19.99 8.68
C VAL A 213 -0.29 21.37 8.28
N LYS A 214 0.44 21.45 7.16
CA LYS A 214 0.96 22.72 6.63
C LYS A 214 -0.16 23.72 6.30
N ARG A 215 -1.24 23.28 5.67
CA ARG A 215 -2.40 24.16 5.36
C ARG A 215 -3.05 24.69 6.63
N LYS A 216 -3.26 23.85 7.64
CA LYS A 216 -3.82 24.28 8.94
C LYS A 216 -2.91 25.30 9.64
N HIS A 217 -1.60 25.06 9.63
CA HIS A 217 -0.63 25.98 10.22
C HIS A 217 -0.61 27.33 9.49
N LYS A 218 -0.61 27.32 8.15
CA LYS A 218 -0.68 28.54 7.33
C LYS A 218 -1.96 29.34 7.61
N PHE A 219 -3.11 28.67 7.64
CA PHE A 219 -4.39 29.31 7.97
C PHE A 219 -4.38 29.94 9.36
N TYR A 220 -3.83 29.25 10.37
CA TYR A 220 -3.71 29.79 11.72
C TYR A 220 -2.85 31.06 11.75
N LEU A 221 -1.69 31.04 11.07
CA LEU A 221 -0.83 32.22 10.97
C LEU A 221 -1.57 33.38 10.29
N GLU A 222 -2.15 33.18 9.11
CA GLU A 222 -2.89 34.23 8.38
C GLU A 222 -4.04 34.81 9.21
N TRP A 223 -4.81 33.95 9.91
CA TRP A 223 -5.87 34.39 10.80
C TRP A 223 -5.34 35.22 11.99
N THR A 224 -4.27 34.78 12.66
CA THR A 224 -3.68 35.56 13.76
C THR A 224 -3.08 36.90 13.31
N TYR A 225 -2.59 36.99 12.07
CA TYR A 225 -2.13 38.25 11.49
C TYR A 225 -3.31 39.18 11.18
N GLN A 226 -4.42 38.67 10.65
CA GLN A 226 -5.62 39.46 10.35
C GLN A 226 -6.37 39.90 11.62
N ALA A 227 -6.37 39.10 12.68
CA ALA A 227 -7.02 39.43 13.96
C ALA A 227 -6.21 40.40 14.85
N ARG A 228 -5.03 40.84 14.41
CA ARG A 228 -4.18 41.82 15.11
C ARG A 228 -4.33 43.26 14.59
N PHE A 229 -5.24 43.48 13.64
CA PHE A 229 -5.64 44.79 13.11
C PHE A 229 -7.16 44.92 13.15
#